data_AF-A0A8J3BX68-F1
#
_entry.id   AF-A0A8J3BX68-F1
#
_cell.length_a   1.000
_cell.length_b   1.000
_cell.length_c   1.000
_cell.angle_alpha   90.00
_cell.angle_beta   90.00
_cell.angle_gamma   90.00
#
_symmetry.space_group_name_H-M   'P 1'
#
loop_
_entity.id
_entity.type
_entity.pdbx_description
1 polymer ?
#
loop_
_entity_poly.entity_id
_entity_poly.type
_entity_poly.pdbx_seq_one_letter_code
_entity_poly.pdbx_strand_id
1 'polypeptide(L)'
;MQGSERTSSLTLPPNRAGATVRTCFTAYAAEVQIDLVAVIVDEYDPAIEFFTGTLGFDLIEDSPSLTNDGRPKRWVVVRPPGAQTGVLLARADGERQSAAMGDQVAGRVGFFLRVDDFEATYRRMVAAGVTFVREPRTESYGRVAVFLDVAGNRWDLLGAARAGRPG
;
A
#
# COMPACT_ATOMS: atom_id res chain seq x y z
N MET A 1 -15.22 2.47 78.02
CA MET A 1 -15.99 3.11 76.93
C MET A 1 -15.42 4.50 76.70
N GLN A 2 -15.05 4.81 75.45
CA GLN A 2 -14.53 6.11 74.93
C GLN A 2 -13.17 6.55 75.49
N GLY A 3 -12.17 7.00 74.73
CA GLY A 3 -11.98 7.24 73.30
C GLY A 3 -10.56 7.82 73.09
N SER A 4 -10.05 7.82 71.86
CA SER A 4 -9.18 8.85 71.25
C SER A 4 -8.44 8.26 70.04
N GLU A 5 -8.86 8.74 68.87
CA GLU A 5 -8.19 8.58 67.58
C GLU A 5 -6.85 9.31 67.57
N ARG A 6 -5.85 8.72 66.90
CA ARG A 6 -4.79 9.50 66.25
C ARG A 6 -4.57 8.98 64.83
N THR A 7 -5.12 9.73 63.89
CA THR A 7 -4.82 9.66 62.47
C THR A 7 -3.39 10.15 62.24
N SER A 8 -2.46 9.26 61.92
CA SER A 8 -1.12 9.65 61.46
C SER A 8 -1.11 9.64 59.93
N SER A 9 -1.15 10.85 59.37
CA SER A 9 -0.90 11.17 57.96
C SER A 9 0.48 10.67 57.54
N LEU A 10 0.54 9.72 56.60
CA LEU A 10 1.79 9.29 55.98
C LEU A 10 2.04 10.14 54.73
N THR A 11 2.80 11.21 54.89
CA THR A 11 3.30 12.04 53.79
C THR A 11 4.39 11.28 53.03
N LEU A 12 4.18 11.02 51.73
CA LEU A 12 5.19 10.44 50.84
C LEU A 12 6.35 11.42 50.60
N PRO A 13 7.62 10.96 50.55
CA PRO A 13 8.75 11.82 50.22
C PRO A 13 8.71 12.29 48.76
N PRO A 14 9.21 13.51 48.45
CA PRO A 14 9.24 14.02 47.09
C PRO A 14 10.16 13.18 46.19
N ASN A 15 9.64 12.90 45.00
CA ASN A 15 10.25 12.08 43.96
C ASN A 15 11.67 12.58 43.62
N ARG A 16 12.65 11.68 43.72
CA ARG A 16 14.03 11.93 43.30
C ARG A 16 14.08 12.17 41.80
N ALA A 17 14.83 13.20 41.43
CA ALA A 17 15.24 13.53 40.07
C ALA A 17 15.64 12.26 39.29
N GLY A 18 14.86 11.94 38.26
CA GLY A 18 15.10 10.85 37.34
C GLY A 18 15.19 11.39 35.92
N ALA A 19 16.42 11.46 35.43
CA ALA A 19 16.84 11.47 34.02
C ALA A 19 15.90 12.18 33.02
N THR A 20 16.32 13.37 32.59
CA THR A 20 16.00 13.85 31.25
C THR A 20 16.57 12.84 30.25
N VAL A 21 15.75 11.91 29.79
CA VAL A 21 16.04 11.18 28.56
C VAL A 21 16.01 12.22 27.46
N ARG A 22 17.19 12.72 27.10
CA ARG A 22 17.38 13.41 25.82
C ARG A 22 17.06 12.38 24.76
N THR A 23 15.83 12.38 24.28
CA THR A 23 15.49 11.74 23.02
C THR A 23 16.28 12.48 21.96
N CYS A 24 17.50 12.03 21.69
CA CYS A 24 18.19 12.33 20.45
C CYS A 24 17.43 11.54 19.38
N PHE A 25 16.26 12.05 19.01
CA PHE A 25 15.66 11.71 17.73
C PHE A 25 16.61 12.36 16.73
N THR A 26 17.54 11.57 16.18
CA THR A 26 18.08 11.93 14.88
C THR A 26 16.86 11.90 13.98
N ALA A 27 16.18 13.04 13.86
CA ALA A 27 15.24 13.28 12.80
C ALA A 27 15.92 12.79 11.53
N TYR A 28 15.23 11.99 10.73
CA TYR A 28 15.65 11.75 9.37
C TYR A 28 15.97 13.12 8.76
N ALA A 29 17.26 13.44 8.64
CA ALA A 29 17.74 14.77 8.24
C ALA A 29 17.68 14.95 6.72
N ALA A 30 16.86 14.12 6.04
CA ALA A 30 16.65 14.09 4.61
C ALA A 30 15.22 13.57 4.33
N GLU A 31 14.64 13.97 3.21
CA GLU A 31 13.39 13.39 2.73
C GLU A 31 13.60 11.89 2.47
N VAL A 32 12.86 11.05 3.21
CA VAL A 32 12.86 9.59 3.02
C VAL A 32 11.49 9.19 2.51
N GLN A 33 11.48 8.47 1.38
CA GLN A 33 10.28 7.98 0.73
C GLN A 33 10.45 6.53 0.28
N ILE A 34 9.34 5.81 0.15
CA ILE A 34 9.29 4.56 -0.60
C ILE A 34 9.16 4.93 -2.08
N ASP A 35 10.25 4.80 -2.83
CA ASP A 35 10.26 5.20 -4.24
C ASP A 35 9.58 4.17 -5.14
N LEU A 36 9.92 2.88 -4.96
CA LEU A 36 9.40 1.78 -5.77
C LEU A 36 9.02 0.58 -4.91
N VAL A 37 7.95 -0.10 -5.30
CA VAL A 37 7.59 -1.45 -4.85
C VAL A 37 7.59 -2.36 -6.06
N ALA A 38 8.22 -3.53 -5.96
CA ALA A 38 8.26 -4.49 -7.06
C ALA A 38 7.01 -5.38 -7.06
N VAL A 39 6.46 -5.61 -8.25
CA VAL A 39 5.46 -6.63 -8.54
C VAL A 39 6.02 -7.56 -9.61
N ILE A 40 6.09 -8.85 -9.29
CA ILE A 40 6.47 -9.90 -10.21
C ILE A 40 5.34 -10.10 -11.21
N VAL A 41 5.70 -10.06 -12.48
CA VAL A 41 4.78 -10.23 -13.61
C VAL A 41 5.31 -11.29 -14.57
N ASP A 42 4.41 -11.87 -15.37
CA ASP A 42 4.78 -12.92 -16.33
C ASP A 42 5.52 -12.34 -17.53
N GLU A 43 4.98 -11.29 -18.14
CA GLU A 43 5.60 -10.57 -19.26
C GLU A 43 5.39 -9.06 -19.14
N TYR A 44 6.32 -8.30 -19.71
CA TYR A 44 6.34 -6.84 -19.59
C TYR A 44 5.17 -6.18 -20.30
N ASP A 45 4.94 -6.46 -21.59
CA ASP A 45 3.96 -5.72 -22.38
C ASP A 45 2.51 -5.93 -21.92
N PRO A 46 2.06 -7.16 -21.58
CA PRO A 46 0.74 -7.36 -20.98
C PRO A 46 0.60 -6.64 -19.64
N ALA A 47 1.67 -6.59 -18.84
CA ALA A 47 1.64 -5.87 -17.57
C ALA A 47 1.58 -4.35 -17.77
N ILE A 48 2.39 -3.80 -18.69
CA ILE A 48 2.34 -2.38 -19.05
C ILE A 48 0.92 -2.01 -19.49
N GLU A 49 0.33 -2.75 -20.43
CA GLU A 49 -1.03 -2.48 -20.92
C GLU A 49 -2.08 -2.55 -19.80
N PHE A 50 -1.96 -3.51 -18.89
CA PHE A 50 -2.85 -3.59 -17.74
C PHE A 50 -2.72 -2.35 -16.85
N PHE A 51 -1.51 -1.96 -16.46
CA PHE A 51 -1.35 -0.81 -15.57
C PHE A 51 -1.70 0.51 -16.26
N THR A 52 -1.29 0.73 -17.50
CA THR A 52 -1.49 2.01 -18.21
C THR A 52 -2.86 2.12 -18.84
N GLY A 53 -3.28 1.13 -19.62
CA GLY A 53 -4.58 1.11 -20.29
C GLY A 53 -5.72 0.79 -19.32
N THR A 54 -5.58 -0.30 -18.56
CA THR A 54 -6.66 -0.78 -17.70
C THR A 54 -6.75 -0.04 -16.37
N LEU A 55 -5.64 0.24 -15.68
CA LEU A 55 -5.67 1.00 -14.42
C LEU A 55 -5.50 2.51 -14.60
N GLY A 56 -5.03 2.98 -15.77
CA GLY A 56 -4.86 4.41 -16.04
C GLY A 56 -3.58 5.00 -15.44
N PHE A 57 -2.55 4.18 -15.23
CA PHE A 57 -1.25 4.64 -14.73
C PHE A 57 -0.41 5.24 -15.86
N ASP A 58 0.54 6.08 -15.51
CA ASP A 58 1.57 6.58 -16.40
C ASP A 58 2.73 5.57 -16.49
N LEU A 59 3.23 5.32 -17.70
CA LEU A 59 4.51 4.64 -17.91
C LEU A 59 5.65 5.64 -17.66
N ILE A 60 6.38 5.45 -16.58
CA ILE A 60 7.42 6.38 -16.13
C ILE A 60 8.76 6.03 -16.75
N GLU A 61 9.07 4.75 -16.85
CA GLU A 61 10.29 4.28 -17.45
C GLU A 61 10.07 2.92 -18.11
N ASP A 62 10.73 2.73 -19.25
CA ASP A 62 10.88 1.46 -19.93
C ASP A 62 12.23 1.45 -20.63
N SER A 63 13.25 0.92 -19.96
CA SER A 63 14.64 0.97 -20.43
C SER A 63 15.31 -0.40 -20.45
N PRO A 64 16.24 -0.67 -21.38
CA PRO A 64 17.04 -1.89 -21.35
C PRO A 64 17.85 -2.02 -20.05
N SER A 65 17.93 -3.23 -19.51
CA SER A 65 18.66 -3.55 -18.29
C SER A 65 19.20 -4.99 -18.34
N LEU A 66 19.93 -5.40 -17.30
CA LEU A 66 20.51 -6.74 -17.18
C LEU A 66 20.13 -7.39 -15.84
N THR A 67 19.96 -8.70 -15.83
CA THR A 67 19.95 -9.50 -14.60
C THR A 67 21.35 -9.53 -13.96
N ASN A 68 21.47 -10.02 -12.73
CA ASN A 68 22.76 -10.10 -12.03
C ASN A 68 23.77 -11.02 -12.74
N ASP A 69 23.29 -11.96 -13.54
CA ASP A 69 24.08 -12.87 -14.38
C ASP A 69 24.21 -12.39 -15.84
N GLY A 70 23.79 -11.17 -16.15
CA GLY A 70 24.05 -10.51 -17.44
C GLY A 70 23.08 -10.82 -18.58
N ARG A 71 21.96 -11.50 -18.32
CA ARG A 71 20.90 -11.71 -19.32
C ARG A 71 20.10 -10.43 -19.53
N PRO A 72 19.62 -10.14 -20.76
CA PRO A 72 18.84 -8.96 -21.05
C PRO A 72 17.47 -8.98 -20.36
N LYS A 73 17.08 -7.83 -19.81
CA LYS A 73 15.74 -7.57 -19.25
C LYS A 73 15.35 -6.10 -19.48
N ARG A 74 14.18 -5.69 -18.98
CA ARG A 74 13.75 -4.29 -18.96
C ARG A 74 13.61 -3.79 -17.53
N TRP A 75 13.87 -2.51 -17.34
CA TRP A 75 13.49 -1.76 -16.15
C TRP A 75 12.23 -0.98 -16.48
N VAL A 76 11.10 -1.44 -15.93
CA VAL A 76 9.78 -0.91 -16.27
C VAL A 76 9.09 -0.39 -15.02
N VAL A 77 8.78 0.90 -14.99
CA VAL A 77 8.14 1.57 -13.86
C VAL A 77 6.86 2.23 -14.30
N VAL A 78 5.78 1.96 -13.57
CA VAL A 78 4.47 2.62 -13.75
C VAL A 78 4.04 3.32 -12.47
N ARG A 79 3.29 4.41 -12.59
CA ARG A 79 2.78 5.19 -11.44
C ARG A 79 1.34 5.62 -11.67
N PRO A 80 0.46 5.61 -10.65
CA PRO A 80 -0.77 6.39 -10.73
C PRO A 80 -0.45 7.86 -11.05
N PRO A 81 -1.29 8.57 -11.82
CA PRO A 81 -1.03 9.97 -12.16
C PRO A 81 -0.82 10.83 -10.91
N GLY A 82 0.28 11.56 -10.87
CA GLY A 82 0.65 12.44 -9.75
C GLY A 82 1.19 11.73 -8.50
N ALA A 83 1.31 10.39 -8.49
CA ALA A 83 1.90 9.66 -7.37
C ALA A 83 3.43 9.77 -7.36
N GLN A 84 4.01 9.76 -6.16
CA GLN A 84 5.46 9.70 -5.95
C GLN A 84 6.00 8.26 -6.02
N THR A 85 5.33 7.33 -5.34
CA THR A 85 5.70 5.90 -5.32
C THR A 85 5.28 5.22 -6.61
N GLY A 86 6.19 4.44 -7.22
CA GLY A 86 5.93 3.61 -8.40
C GLY A 86 5.90 2.12 -8.14
N VAL A 87 5.36 1.42 -9.13
CA VAL A 87 5.38 -0.04 -9.23
C VAL A 87 6.44 -0.42 -10.25
N LEU A 88 7.47 -1.13 -9.80
CA LEU A 88 8.46 -1.76 -10.66
C LEU A 88 7.88 -3.10 -11.16
N LEU A 89 7.65 -3.21 -12.46
CA LEU A 89 7.21 -4.45 -13.09
C LEU A 89 8.42 -5.35 -13.29
N ALA A 90 8.55 -6.36 -12.44
CA ALA A 90 9.67 -7.29 -12.45
C ALA A 90 9.26 -8.57 -13.17
N ARG A 91 9.70 -8.77 -14.42
CA ARG A 91 9.43 -10.04 -15.10
C ARG A 91 10.03 -11.21 -14.32
N ALA A 92 9.22 -12.25 -14.08
CA ALA A 92 9.65 -13.44 -13.39
C ALA A 92 10.87 -14.09 -14.06
N ASP A 93 11.82 -14.53 -13.24
CA ASP A 93 13.02 -15.24 -13.66
C ASP A 93 13.16 -16.54 -12.85
N GLY A 94 12.88 -17.65 -13.51
CA GLY A 94 12.91 -18.99 -12.93
C GLY A 94 11.67 -19.39 -12.14
N GLU A 95 11.66 -20.66 -11.72
CA GLU A 95 10.49 -21.31 -11.12
C GLU A 95 10.04 -20.64 -9.82
N ARG A 96 10.99 -20.23 -8.97
CA ARG A 96 10.68 -19.61 -7.68
C ARG A 96 9.89 -18.30 -7.83
N GLN A 97 10.28 -17.45 -8.78
CA GLN A 97 9.59 -16.17 -9.00
C GLN A 97 8.26 -16.38 -9.70
N SER A 98 8.22 -17.29 -10.67
CA SER A 98 6.99 -17.65 -11.38
C SER A 98 5.93 -18.19 -10.41
N ALA A 99 6.33 -19.02 -9.45
CA ALA A 99 5.45 -19.56 -8.41
C ALA A 99 4.97 -18.50 -7.39
N ALA A 100 5.64 -17.35 -7.30
CA ALA A 100 5.25 -16.27 -6.40
C ALA A 100 4.19 -15.33 -7.01
N MET A 101 3.98 -15.36 -8.33
CA MET A 101 2.98 -14.51 -8.97
C MET A 101 1.59 -14.77 -8.39
N GLY A 102 0.91 -13.69 -7.99
CA GLY A 102 -0.40 -13.75 -7.36
C GLY A 102 -0.42 -14.15 -5.89
N ASP A 103 0.70 -14.66 -5.35
CA ASP A 103 0.86 -15.03 -3.93
C ASP A 103 2.02 -14.31 -3.23
N GLN A 104 2.48 -13.19 -3.80
CA GLN A 104 3.63 -12.41 -3.31
C GLN A 104 3.44 -11.87 -1.88
N VAL A 105 2.19 -11.80 -1.42
CA VAL A 105 1.80 -11.36 -0.08
C VAL A 105 1.09 -12.47 0.70
N ALA A 106 1.34 -13.74 0.35
CA ALA A 106 0.84 -14.93 1.04
C ALA A 106 -0.69 -14.90 1.26
N GLY A 107 -1.44 -14.75 0.18
CA GLY A 107 -2.91 -14.75 0.17
C GLY A 107 -3.60 -13.48 0.67
N ARG A 108 -2.86 -12.48 1.18
CA ARG A 108 -3.45 -11.23 1.69
C ARG A 108 -3.85 -10.28 0.56
N VAL A 109 -4.65 -9.27 0.89
CA VAL A 109 -4.70 -8.04 0.09
C VAL A 109 -3.42 -7.26 0.40
N GLY A 110 -2.59 -7.06 -0.63
CA GLY A 110 -1.25 -6.48 -0.48
C GLY A 110 -1.13 -5.04 -0.93
N PHE A 111 -2.09 -4.57 -1.73
CA PHE A 111 -2.01 -3.32 -2.47
C PHE A 111 -3.31 -2.53 -2.32
N PHE A 112 -3.21 -1.21 -2.27
CA PHE A 112 -4.33 -0.33 -1.97
C PHE A 112 -4.31 0.85 -2.95
N LEU A 113 -5.29 0.88 -3.84
CA LEU A 113 -5.45 1.93 -4.85
C LEU A 113 -6.59 2.85 -4.43
N ARG A 114 -6.26 4.09 -4.04
CA ARG A 114 -7.25 5.11 -3.71
C ARG A 114 -7.58 5.96 -4.93
N VAL A 115 -8.88 6.21 -5.13
CA VAL A 115 -9.41 7.01 -6.23
C VAL A 115 -10.47 7.98 -5.73
N ASP A 116 -10.64 9.08 -6.46
CA ASP A 116 -11.62 10.11 -6.12
C ASP A 116 -13.05 9.66 -6.46
N ASP A 117 -13.26 9.23 -7.71
CA ASP A 117 -14.54 8.67 -8.16
C ASP A 117 -14.47 7.13 -8.23
N PHE A 118 -14.87 6.50 -7.13
CA PHE A 118 -14.92 5.04 -7.02
C PHE A 118 -15.86 4.42 -8.05
N GLU A 119 -17.04 5.01 -8.30
CA GLU A 119 -18.05 4.39 -9.18
C GLU A 119 -17.67 4.47 -10.65
N ALA A 120 -17.10 5.60 -11.07
CA ALA A 120 -16.56 5.73 -12.41
C ALA A 120 -15.39 4.78 -12.61
N THR A 121 -14.46 4.71 -11.66
CA THR A 121 -13.29 3.84 -11.76
C THR A 121 -13.68 2.37 -11.77
N TYR A 122 -14.53 1.94 -10.84
CA TYR A 122 -15.02 0.56 -10.76
C TYR A 122 -15.69 0.13 -12.07
N ARG A 123 -16.62 0.94 -12.61
CA ARG A 123 -17.29 0.63 -13.88
C ARG A 123 -16.31 0.56 -15.06
N ARG A 124 -15.34 1.48 -15.13
CA ARG A 124 -14.30 1.47 -16.17
C ARG A 124 -13.46 0.19 -16.10
N MET A 125 -13.04 -0.21 -14.91
CA MET A 125 -12.25 -1.43 -14.69
C MET A 125 -13.05 -2.69 -15.03
N VAL A 126 -14.32 -2.76 -14.63
CA VAL A 126 -15.20 -3.88 -15.00
C VAL A 126 -15.38 -3.95 -16.53
N ALA A 127 -15.62 -2.81 -17.18
CA ALA A 127 -15.77 -2.76 -18.64
C ALA A 127 -14.48 -3.15 -19.38
N ALA A 128 -13.32 -2.91 -18.78
CA ALA A 128 -12.01 -3.35 -19.28
C ALA A 128 -11.67 -4.81 -18.94
N GLY A 129 -12.58 -5.56 -18.30
CA GLY A 129 -12.41 -6.98 -18.00
C GLY A 129 -11.64 -7.29 -16.71
N VAL A 130 -11.43 -6.32 -15.83
CA VAL A 130 -10.79 -6.56 -14.53
C VAL A 130 -11.65 -7.50 -13.69
N THR A 131 -11.01 -8.52 -13.11
CA THR A 131 -11.69 -9.47 -12.23
C THR A 131 -11.79 -8.91 -10.81
N PHE A 132 -13.02 -8.65 -10.36
CA PHE A 132 -13.32 -8.33 -8.97
C PHE A 132 -13.71 -9.59 -8.19
N VAL A 133 -12.92 -9.95 -7.19
CA VAL A 133 -13.15 -11.12 -6.32
C VAL A 133 -14.00 -10.79 -5.09
N ARG A 134 -14.21 -9.50 -4.81
CA ARG A 134 -15.22 -9.01 -3.85
C ARG A 134 -15.88 -7.78 -4.42
N GLU A 135 -17.21 -7.82 -4.48
CA GLU A 135 -18.04 -6.71 -4.96
C GLU A 135 -17.89 -5.45 -4.08
N PRO A 136 -18.20 -4.27 -4.64
CA PRO A 136 -18.22 -3.03 -3.88
C PRO A 136 -19.11 -3.11 -2.64
N ARG A 137 -18.55 -2.72 -1.50
CA ARG A 137 -19.29 -2.54 -0.25
C ARG A 137 -18.98 -1.19 0.39
N THR A 138 -19.90 -0.73 1.21
CA THR A 138 -19.76 0.50 1.98
C THR A 138 -19.35 0.17 3.40
N GLU A 139 -18.31 0.83 3.87
CA GLU A 139 -17.74 0.70 5.20
C GLU A 139 -17.67 2.09 5.85
N SER A 140 -17.46 2.14 7.17
CA SER A 140 -17.35 3.42 7.89
C SER A 140 -16.22 4.33 7.38
N TYR A 141 -15.17 3.74 6.80
CA TYR A 141 -14.00 4.45 6.28
C TYR A 141 -14.08 4.76 4.78
N GLY A 142 -15.07 4.24 4.04
CA GLY A 142 -15.08 4.39 2.59
C GLY A 142 -15.87 3.35 1.83
N ARG A 143 -15.74 3.43 0.51
CA ARG A 143 -16.20 2.37 -0.40
C ARG A 143 -15.01 1.51 -0.79
N VAL A 144 -15.20 0.20 -0.81
CA VAL A 144 -14.12 -0.76 -1.08
C VAL A 144 -14.59 -1.91 -1.94
N ALA A 145 -13.76 -2.33 -2.89
CA ALA A 145 -13.90 -3.56 -3.67
C ALA A 145 -12.53 -4.22 -3.82
N VAL A 146 -12.48 -5.54 -4.01
CA VAL A 146 -11.22 -6.28 -4.19
C VAL A 146 -11.10 -6.78 -5.61
N PHE A 147 -10.03 -6.42 -6.31
CA PHE A 147 -9.73 -6.89 -7.66
C PHE A 147 -8.40 -7.63 -7.75
N LEU A 148 -8.21 -8.32 -8.88
CA LEU A 148 -6.95 -8.97 -9.24
C LEU A 148 -6.21 -8.14 -10.28
N ASP A 149 -4.91 -7.98 -10.10
CA ASP A 149 -4.04 -7.47 -11.17
C ASP A 149 -3.70 -8.56 -12.21
N VAL A 150 -2.93 -8.17 -13.22
CA VAL A 150 -2.46 -9.07 -14.30
C VAL A 150 -1.71 -10.31 -13.80
N ALA A 151 -1.08 -10.25 -12.63
CA ALA A 151 -0.34 -11.35 -12.02
C ALA A 151 -1.18 -12.13 -10.99
N GLY A 152 -2.44 -11.73 -10.76
CA GLY A 152 -3.35 -12.37 -9.81
C GLY A 152 -3.22 -11.85 -8.36
N ASN A 153 -2.48 -10.76 -8.12
CA ASN A 153 -2.40 -10.20 -6.77
C ASN A 153 -3.70 -9.49 -6.40
N ARG A 154 -4.07 -9.50 -5.12
CA ARG A 154 -5.27 -8.82 -4.62
C ARG A 154 -5.00 -7.36 -4.26
N TRP A 155 -5.83 -6.48 -4.81
CA TRP A 155 -5.83 -5.04 -4.59
C TRP A 155 -7.17 -4.58 -4.00
N ASP A 156 -7.12 -3.71 -2.99
CA ASP A 156 -8.28 -2.92 -2.58
C ASP A 156 -8.37 -1.67 -3.46
N LEU A 157 -9.48 -1.52 -4.18
CA LEU A 157 -9.91 -0.23 -4.71
C LEU A 157 -10.61 0.52 -3.58
N LEU A 158 -10.21 1.75 -3.31
CA LEU A 158 -10.71 2.56 -2.19
C LEU A 158 -11.24 3.90 -2.70
N GLY A 159 -12.45 4.25 -2.29
CA GLY A 159 -13.04 5.57 -2.48
C GLY A 159 -13.36 6.24 -1.15
N ALA A 160 -13.48 7.56 -1.16
CA ALA A 160 -13.94 8.31 0.01
C ALA A 160 -15.29 7.76 0.53
N ALA A 161 -15.50 7.80 1.84
CA ALA A 161 -16.82 7.59 2.41
C ALA A 161 -17.75 8.62 1.78
N ARG A 162 -18.89 8.18 1.24
CA ARG A 162 -19.84 9.10 0.60
C ARG A 162 -20.16 10.19 1.62
N ALA A 163 -19.67 11.40 1.41
CA ALA A 163 -20.01 12.52 2.27
C ALA A 163 -21.54 12.60 2.23
N GLY A 164 -22.17 12.52 3.40
CA GLY A 164 -23.59 12.78 3.51
C GLY A 164 -23.85 14.10 2.79
N ARG A 165 -24.65 14.06 1.73
CA ARG A 165 -25.05 15.25 0.99
C ARG A 165 -25.64 16.20 2.04
N PRO A 166 -25.11 17.41 2.27
CA PRO A 166 -25.82 18.37 3.08
C PRO A 166 -27.13 18.65 2.34
N GLY A 167 -28.24 18.28 2.98
CA GLY A 167 -29.58 18.67 2.57
C GLY A 167 -29.84 20.13 2.88
#